data_AF-A0A7S2AMW0-F1
#
_entry.id   AF-A0A7S2AMW0-F1
#
_cell.length_a   1.000
_cell.length_b   1.000
_cell.length_c   1.000
_cell.angle_alpha   90.00
_cell.angle_beta   90.00
_cell.angle_gamma   90.00
#
_symmetry.space_group_name_H-M   'P 1'
#
loop_
_entity.id
_entity.type
_entity.pdbx_description
1 polymer ?
#
loop_
_entity_poly.entity_id
_entity_poly.type
_entity_poly.pdbx_seq_one_letter_code
_entity_poly.pdbx_strand_id
1 'polypeptide(L)'
;AVEMGMRNHEIVPVPLIENIAKVNRGCTYKILQALLRHKLVGHDGKKYDGYRLTYFGYDFLALRALLARGSITAVGRRLGVGKESDVHYCQGADGEVLALKLHRLGRISFRNIKEKRDYLQHRQHASWQYMARLAAAKEFAYMKALKDEGFPVPTPVDQNRHVVVMSFLHAVPLFHLRSLQHPHQVLERLMRLLVRLARAGIVHGDFNEFNLMVDGDEKITLI
;
A
#
# COMPACT_ATOMS: atom_id res chain seq x y z
N ALA A 1 18.59 5.80 -6.90
CA ALA A 1 19.90 5.22 -6.50
C ALA A 1 19.80 4.30 -5.30
N VAL A 2 19.53 4.79 -4.08
CA VAL A 2 19.47 3.95 -2.85
C VAL A 2 18.48 2.80 -2.99
N GLU A 3 17.23 3.04 -3.38
CA GLU A 3 16.23 1.98 -3.61
C GLU A 3 16.71 0.90 -4.62
N MET A 4 17.42 1.31 -5.68
CA MET A 4 17.95 0.37 -6.67
C MET A 4 19.09 -0.47 -6.09
N GLY A 5 19.99 0.15 -5.32
CA GLY A 5 21.07 -0.57 -4.61
C GLY A 5 20.53 -1.56 -3.58
N MET A 6 19.38 -1.23 -2.96
CA MET A 6 18.71 -2.08 -1.98
C MET A 6 18.16 -3.41 -2.54
N ARG A 7 18.17 -3.60 -3.86
CA ARG A 7 17.81 -4.89 -4.47
C ARG A 7 18.74 -6.01 -4.08
N ASN A 8 20.02 -5.67 -3.85
CA ASN A 8 21.12 -6.62 -3.58
C ASN A 8 21.90 -6.30 -2.30
N HIS A 9 21.68 -5.14 -1.67
CA HIS A 9 22.41 -4.72 -0.46
C HIS A 9 21.42 -4.23 0.61
N GLU A 10 21.53 -4.72 1.84
CA GLU A 10 20.71 -4.19 2.95
C GLU A 10 21.05 -2.72 3.28
N ILE A 11 22.34 -2.40 3.24
CA ILE A 11 22.90 -1.05 3.37
C ILE A 11 23.62 -0.77 2.06
N VAL A 12 23.33 0.34 1.38
CA VAL A 12 23.92 0.64 0.07
C VAL A 12 25.20 1.48 0.27
N PRO A 13 26.39 1.00 -0.15
CA PRO A 13 27.63 1.76 -0.04
C PRO A 13 27.57 3.08 -0.83
N VAL A 14 28.20 4.14 -0.32
CA VAL A 14 28.25 5.45 -0.98
C VAL A 14 28.80 5.37 -2.43
N PRO A 15 29.91 4.65 -2.72
CA PRO A 15 30.41 4.54 -4.09
C PRO A 15 29.39 3.91 -5.06
N LEU A 16 28.58 2.97 -4.56
CA LEU A 16 27.51 2.36 -5.37
C LEU A 16 26.37 3.36 -5.61
N ILE A 17 26.03 4.20 -4.62
CA ILE A 17 25.04 5.27 -4.78
C ILE A 17 25.49 6.26 -5.84
N GLU A 18 26.76 6.69 -5.81
CA GLU A 18 27.37 7.60 -6.78
C GLU A 18 27.28 7.03 -8.20
N ASN A 19 27.68 5.77 -8.38
CA ASN A 19 27.64 5.07 -9.66
C ASN A 19 26.23 4.95 -10.22
N ILE A 20 25.24 4.60 -9.39
CA ILE A 20 23.84 4.48 -9.84
C ILE A 20 23.23 5.85 -10.12
N ALA A 21 23.53 6.86 -9.29
CA ALA A 21 22.99 8.21 -9.44
C ALA A 21 23.62 8.98 -10.60
N LYS A 22 24.84 8.59 -11.03
CA LYS A 22 25.67 9.34 -11.97
C LYS A 22 25.93 10.77 -11.47
N VAL A 23 26.22 10.93 -10.18
CA VAL A 23 26.46 12.22 -9.51
C VAL A 23 27.87 12.24 -8.91
N ASN A 24 28.57 13.37 -9.06
CA ASN A 24 29.90 13.58 -8.51
C ASN A 24 29.92 13.46 -6.97
N ARG A 25 31.00 12.90 -6.41
CA ARG A 25 31.17 12.62 -4.97
C ARG A 25 30.82 13.78 -4.04
N GLY A 26 31.29 15.00 -4.35
CA GLY A 26 30.99 16.20 -3.55
C GLY A 26 29.50 16.57 -3.51
N CYS A 27 28.77 16.34 -4.59
CA CYS A 27 27.33 16.58 -4.66
C CYS A 27 26.54 15.48 -3.96
N THR A 28 26.97 14.22 -4.10
CA THR A 28 26.31 13.07 -3.47
C THR A 28 26.22 13.21 -1.95
N TYR A 29 27.31 13.61 -1.30
CA TYR A 29 27.32 13.81 0.16
C TYR A 29 26.32 14.89 0.62
N LYS A 30 26.27 16.04 -0.07
CA LYS A 30 25.31 17.12 0.22
C LYS A 30 23.86 16.66 0.07
N ILE A 31 23.56 15.89 -0.98
CA ILE A 31 22.23 15.32 -1.22
C ILE A 31 21.88 14.32 -0.11
N LEU A 32 22.80 13.41 0.23
CA LEU A 32 22.58 12.41 1.27
C LEU A 32 22.35 13.06 2.64
N GLN A 33 23.09 14.11 3.00
CA GLN A 33 22.84 14.90 4.20
C GLN A 33 21.45 15.55 4.18
N ALA A 34 21.01 16.11 3.05
CA ALA A 34 19.66 16.65 2.92
C ALA A 34 18.59 15.56 3.12
N LEU A 35 18.76 14.40 2.47
CA LEU A 35 17.85 13.26 2.62
C LEU A 35 17.81 12.71 4.06
N LEU A 36 18.94 12.71 4.78
CA LEU A 36 19.03 12.36 6.20
C LEU A 36 18.27 13.34 7.08
N ARG A 37 18.42 14.65 6.87
CA ARG A 37 17.69 15.69 7.62
C ARG A 37 16.18 15.50 7.52
N HIS A 38 15.70 15.10 6.34
CA HIS A 38 14.28 14.78 6.11
C HIS A 38 13.90 13.34 6.46
N LYS A 39 14.80 12.55 7.04
CA LYS A 39 14.59 11.14 7.44
C LYS A 39 14.14 10.23 6.27
N LEU A 40 14.48 10.58 5.02
CA LEU A 40 14.16 9.77 3.84
C LEU A 40 15.12 8.59 3.68
N VAL A 41 16.35 8.76 4.15
CA VAL A 41 17.36 7.70 4.25
C VAL A 41 17.85 7.58 5.68
N GLY A 42 18.35 6.40 6.04
CA GLY A 42 19.06 6.15 7.28
C GLY A 42 20.52 5.81 6.97
N HIS A 43 21.43 6.32 7.78
CA HIS A 43 22.86 6.04 7.67
C HIS A 43 23.22 4.88 8.59
N ASP A 44 24.12 4.01 8.13
CA ASP A 44 24.74 2.97 8.94
C ASP A 44 26.23 2.90 8.57
N GLY A 45 27.09 3.00 9.59
CA GLY A 45 28.55 2.95 9.46
C GLY A 45 29.19 1.75 10.14
N LYS A 46 28.41 0.77 10.65
CA LYS A 46 28.95 -0.34 11.46
C LYS A 46 29.83 -1.32 10.66
N LYS A 47 29.46 -1.63 9.41
CA LYS A 47 30.23 -2.53 8.52
C LYS A 47 30.98 -1.76 7.44
N TYR A 48 30.33 -0.77 6.86
CA TYR A 48 30.87 0.16 5.87
C TYR A 48 29.98 1.40 5.85
N ASP A 49 30.51 2.53 5.37
CA ASP A 49 29.75 3.76 5.21
C ASP A 49 28.68 3.59 4.12
N GLY A 50 27.41 3.60 4.53
CA GLY A 50 26.31 3.39 3.60
C GLY A 50 24.96 3.85 4.12
N TYR A 51 23.99 3.77 3.21
CA TYR A 51 22.66 4.31 3.42
C TYR A 51 21.59 3.29 3.04
N ARG A 52 20.48 3.30 3.78
CA ARG A 52 19.28 2.53 3.48
C ARG A 52 18.06 3.44 3.40
N LEU A 53 17.06 3.05 2.63
CA LEU A 53 15.83 3.79 2.51
C LEU A 53 14.97 3.57 3.77
N THR A 54 14.45 4.65 4.35
CA THR A 54 13.46 4.55 5.44
C THR A 54 12.08 4.25 4.86
N TYR A 55 11.11 3.89 5.71
CA TYR A 55 9.71 3.81 5.29
C TYR A 55 9.22 5.14 4.72
N PHE A 56 9.59 6.25 5.36
CA PHE A 56 9.19 7.58 4.91
C PHE A 56 9.82 7.94 3.55
N GLY A 57 11.07 7.56 3.31
CA GLY A 57 11.70 7.69 1.99
C GLY A 57 11.01 6.85 0.92
N TYR A 58 10.56 5.64 1.28
CA TYR A 58 9.83 4.77 0.36
C TYR A 58 8.45 5.32 0.02
N ASP A 59 7.73 5.88 1.01
CA ASP A 59 6.49 6.62 0.79
C ASP A 59 6.70 7.78 -0.18
N PHE A 60 7.75 8.58 0.06
CA PHE A 60 8.02 9.75 -0.75
C PHE A 60 8.29 9.39 -2.21
N LEU A 61 9.05 8.31 -2.46
CA LEU A 61 9.26 7.80 -3.82
C LEU A 61 7.96 7.28 -4.45
N ALA A 62 7.10 6.63 -3.66
CA ALA A 62 5.82 6.14 -4.13
C ALA A 62 4.92 7.31 -4.58
N LEU A 63 4.72 8.29 -3.70
CA LEU A 63 3.93 9.49 -3.94
C LEU A 63 4.48 10.33 -5.09
N ARG A 64 5.80 10.51 -5.17
CA ARG A 64 6.42 11.27 -6.26
C ARG A 64 6.13 10.67 -7.63
N ALA A 65 6.11 9.34 -7.77
CA ALA A 65 5.79 8.74 -9.07
C ALA A 65 4.30 8.77 -9.39
N LEU A 66 3.42 8.74 -8.39
CA LEU A 66 1.98 8.94 -8.59
C LEU A 66 1.69 10.38 -9.07
N LEU A 67 2.33 11.37 -8.43
CA LEU A 67 2.29 12.78 -8.84
C LEU A 67 2.83 12.97 -10.27
N ALA A 68 3.98 12.38 -10.57
CA ALA A 68 4.60 12.51 -11.90
C ALA A 68 3.77 11.87 -13.02
N ARG A 69 2.96 10.85 -12.72
CA ARG A 69 2.02 10.22 -13.66
C ARG A 69 0.70 10.99 -13.78
N GLY A 70 0.47 12.00 -12.92
CA GLY A 70 -0.80 12.73 -12.86
C GLY A 70 -1.93 11.95 -12.17
N SER A 71 -1.69 10.76 -11.62
CA SER A 71 -2.74 9.93 -10.99
C SER A 71 -3.29 10.55 -9.71
N ILE A 72 -2.47 11.37 -9.03
CA ILE A 72 -2.90 12.20 -7.91
C ILE A 72 -2.26 13.58 -8.06
N THR A 73 -2.88 14.59 -7.47
CA THR A 73 -2.40 15.99 -7.43
C THR A 73 -2.08 16.43 -6.00
N ALA A 74 -2.78 15.89 -5.01
CA ALA A 74 -2.56 16.21 -3.59
C ALA A 74 -2.83 15.01 -2.68
N VAL A 75 -2.18 14.99 -1.52
CA VAL A 75 -2.46 14.05 -0.43
C VAL A 75 -3.10 14.81 0.72
N GLY A 76 -4.27 14.35 1.16
CA GLY A 76 -5.04 14.94 2.23
C GLY A 76 -4.82 14.28 3.59
N ARG A 77 -5.73 14.61 4.52
CA ARG A 77 -5.71 14.07 5.88
C ARG A 77 -5.80 12.54 5.89
N ARG A 78 -5.32 11.94 6.98
CA ARG A 78 -5.44 10.51 7.22
C ARG A 78 -6.89 10.13 7.51
N LEU A 79 -7.37 9.09 6.85
CA LEU A 79 -8.69 8.48 7.06
C LEU A 79 -8.68 7.47 8.20
N GLY A 80 -7.65 6.61 8.20
CA GLY A 80 -7.54 5.54 9.19
C GLY A 80 -6.14 4.97 9.25
N VAL A 81 -5.80 4.42 10.42
CA VAL A 81 -4.57 3.66 10.67
C VAL A 81 -4.98 2.24 11.01
N GLY A 82 -4.68 1.30 10.13
CA GLY A 82 -4.80 -0.13 10.38
C GLY A 82 -3.50 -0.71 10.93
N LYS A 83 -3.55 -1.97 11.35
CA LYS A 83 -2.37 -2.74 11.76
C LYS A 83 -1.35 -2.90 10.62
N GLU A 84 -1.85 -3.04 9.39
CA GLU A 84 -1.05 -3.35 8.21
C GLU A 84 -1.14 -2.30 7.08
N SER A 85 -1.91 -1.22 7.26
CA SER A 85 -2.00 -0.15 6.26
C SER A 85 -2.40 1.20 6.85
N ASP A 86 -1.97 2.28 6.21
CA ASP A 86 -2.47 3.63 6.45
C ASP A 86 -3.35 4.05 5.26
N VAL A 87 -4.53 4.62 5.52
CA VAL A 87 -5.41 5.14 4.45
C VAL A 87 -5.52 6.65 4.58
N HIS A 88 -5.39 7.35 3.46
CA HIS A 88 -5.41 8.79 3.35
C HIS A 88 -6.41 9.24 2.28
N TYR A 89 -6.96 10.44 2.44
CA TYR A 89 -7.56 11.14 1.31
C TYR A 89 -6.47 11.52 0.30
N CYS A 90 -6.81 11.54 -0.97
CA CYS A 90 -6.02 12.18 -2.01
C CYS A 90 -6.95 12.78 -3.06
N GLN A 91 -6.40 13.69 -3.87
CA GLN A 91 -7.09 14.31 -4.99
C GLN A 91 -6.53 13.72 -6.28
N GLY A 92 -7.40 13.31 -7.20
CA GLY A 92 -7.01 12.83 -8.52
C GLY A 92 -6.69 13.94 -9.50
N ALA A 93 -6.59 13.59 -10.78
CA ALA A 93 -6.23 14.52 -11.85
C ALA A 93 -7.33 15.56 -12.12
N ASP A 94 -8.59 15.13 -12.02
CA ASP A 94 -9.78 15.91 -12.39
C ASP A 94 -10.41 16.59 -11.16
N GLY A 95 -9.69 16.59 -10.04
CA GLY A 95 -10.12 17.16 -8.77
C GLY A 95 -11.01 16.23 -7.95
N GLU A 96 -11.24 14.99 -8.40
CA GLU A 96 -12.03 13.99 -7.71
C GLU A 96 -11.36 13.50 -6.42
N VAL A 97 -12.19 13.14 -5.44
CA VAL A 97 -11.71 12.63 -4.15
C VAL A 97 -11.44 11.13 -4.26
N LEU A 98 -10.22 10.73 -3.98
CA LEU A 98 -9.73 9.35 -4.02
C LEU A 98 -9.21 8.92 -2.65
N ALA A 99 -9.06 7.61 -2.46
CA ALA A 99 -8.41 7.01 -1.32
C ALA A 99 -7.01 6.50 -1.69
N LEU A 100 -6.02 6.81 -0.85
CA LEU A 100 -4.64 6.37 -0.98
C LEU A 100 -4.29 5.45 0.19
N LYS A 101 -4.06 4.18 -0.11
CA LYS A 101 -3.72 3.14 0.88
C LYS A 101 -2.23 2.83 0.78
N LEU A 102 -1.49 3.01 1.88
CA LEU A 102 -0.09 2.62 2.03
C LEU A 102 0.01 1.33 2.83
N HIS A 103 0.60 0.28 2.28
CA HIS A 103 0.84 -0.98 3.00
C HIS A 103 2.03 -0.86 3.96
N ARG A 104 1.82 -1.29 5.20
CA ARG A 104 2.74 -1.18 6.34
C ARG A 104 3.03 -2.55 6.97
N LEU A 105 3.53 -3.49 6.17
CA LEU A 105 3.97 -4.77 6.71
C LEU A 105 5.15 -4.55 7.68
N GLY A 106 5.10 -5.15 8.88
CA GLY A 106 6.17 -5.10 9.87
C GLY A 106 6.11 -3.93 10.88
N ARG A 107 5.00 -3.17 10.96
CA ARG A 107 4.82 -2.07 11.93
C ARG A 107 4.68 -2.56 13.38
N ILE A 108 4.14 -3.76 13.56
CA ILE A 108 4.00 -4.44 14.85
C ILE A 108 4.89 -5.69 14.74
N SER A 109 5.66 -6.00 15.77
CA SER A 109 6.47 -7.20 15.87
C SER A 109 5.63 -8.46 15.65
N PHE A 110 5.50 -8.89 14.39
CA PHE A 110 4.81 -10.11 14.05
C PHE A 110 5.64 -11.30 14.53
N ARG A 111 5.24 -11.90 15.66
CA ARG A 111 5.72 -13.21 16.13
C ARG A 111 5.40 -14.35 15.15
N ASN A 112 4.52 -14.13 14.17
CA ASN A 112 4.08 -15.16 13.20
C ASN A 112 4.72 -14.98 11.81
N ILE A 113 6.06 -14.92 11.76
CA ILE A 113 6.85 -14.88 10.50
C ILE A 113 6.66 -16.15 9.66
N LYS A 114 6.24 -17.28 10.27
CA LYS A 114 6.13 -18.57 9.58
C LYS A 114 4.98 -18.66 8.57
N GLU A 115 3.88 -17.92 8.77
CA GLU A 115 2.67 -18.05 7.92
C GLU A 115 2.73 -17.21 6.62
N LYS A 116 3.50 -16.11 6.59
CA LYS A 116 3.64 -15.26 5.38
C LYS A 116 4.80 -15.70 4.46
N ARG A 117 5.30 -16.93 4.59
CA ARG A 117 6.41 -17.48 3.77
C ARG A 117 6.05 -17.67 2.29
N ASP A 118 4.78 -17.71 1.93
CA ASP A 118 4.34 -17.85 0.53
C ASP A 118 4.74 -16.65 -0.36
N TYR A 119 4.99 -15.48 0.22
CA TYR A 119 5.48 -14.31 -0.51
C TYR A 119 6.97 -14.39 -0.85
N LEU A 120 7.73 -15.31 -0.25
CA LEU A 120 9.19 -15.28 -0.27
C LEU A 120 9.85 -15.97 -1.47
N GLN A 121 9.09 -16.56 -2.41
CA GLN A 121 9.52 -17.21 -3.67
C GLN A 121 11.03 -17.13 -3.99
N HIS A 122 11.87 -17.80 -3.17
CA HIS A 122 13.33 -17.94 -3.32
C HIS A 122 14.29 -16.82 -2.85
N ARG A 123 13.91 -15.87 -1.98
CA ARG A 123 14.89 -14.90 -1.40
C ARG A 123 15.11 -15.09 0.10
N GLN A 124 16.39 -15.21 0.51
CA GLN A 124 16.79 -15.37 1.93
C GLN A 124 16.57 -14.11 2.79
N HIS A 125 16.46 -12.92 2.18
CA HIS A 125 16.20 -11.65 2.85
C HIS A 125 15.23 -10.78 2.04
N ALA A 126 13.93 -10.84 2.32
CA ALA A 126 12.99 -9.83 1.81
C ALA A 126 12.81 -8.72 2.83
N SER A 127 13.10 -7.49 2.44
CA SER A 127 12.79 -6.33 3.27
C SER A 127 11.27 -6.18 3.41
N TRP A 128 10.81 -5.66 4.55
CA TRP A 128 9.40 -5.35 4.77
C TRP A 128 8.79 -4.44 3.68
N GLN A 129 9.60 -3.53 3.12
CA GLN A 129 9.24 -2.69 1.98
C GLN A 129 8.93 -3.50 0.71
N TYR A 130 9.70 -4.56 0.45
CA TYR A 130 9.46 -5.47 -0.67
C TYR A 130 8.17 -6.27 -0.47
N MET A 131 7.97 -6.81 0.73
CA MET A 131 6.74 -7.53 1.08
C MET A 131 5.51 -6.63 0.97
N ALA A 132 5.59 -5.39 1.45
CA ALA A 132 4.52 -4.41 1.31
C ALA A 132 4.23 -4.06 -0.15
N ARG A 133 5.26 -4.02 -1.00
CA ARG A 133 5.08 -3.87 -2.45
C ARG A 133 4.35 -5.04 -3.09
N LEU A 134 4.69 -6.28 -2.73
CA LEU A 134 3.99 -7.45 -3.24
C LEU A 134 2.52 -7.48 -2.81
N ALA A 135 2.25 -7.12 -1.54
CA ALA A 135 0.89 -7.00 -1.03
C ALA A 135 0.08 -5.95 -1.83
N ALA A 136 0.65 -4.77 -2.06
CA ALA A 136 0.00 -3.72 -2.86
C ALA A 136 -0.30 -4.14 -4.30
N ALA A 137 0.68 -4.79 -4.95
CA ALA A 137 0.52 -5.27 -6.32
C ALA A 137 -0.58 -6.35 -6.41
N LYS A 138 -0.59 -7.29 -5.44
CA LYS A 138 -1.61 -8.34 -5.34
C LYS A 138 -3.00 -7.74 -5.11
N GLU A 139 -3.13 -6.82 -4.15
CA GLU A 139 -4.40 -6.15 -3.86
C GLU A 139 -4.94 -5.39 -5.07
N PHE A 140 -4.10 -4.59 -5.74
CA PHE A 140 -4.52 -3.87 -6.94
C PHE A 140 -4.96 -4.81 -8.07
N ALA A 141 -4.24 -5.92 -8.29
CA ALA A 141 -4.59 -6.90 -9.32
C ALA A 141 -5.95 -7.56 -9.04
N TYR A 142 -6.22 -7.97 -7.79
CA TYR A 142 -7.51 -8.52 -7.41
C TYR A 142 -8.63 -7.49 -7.51
N MET A 143 -8.40 -6.28 -6.99
CA MET A 143 -9.39 -5.20 -7.07
C MET A 143 -9.76 -4.90 -8.52
N LYS A 144 -8.78 -4.88 -9.43
CA LYS A 144 -9.02 -4.71 -10.86
C LYS A 144 -9.84 -5.85 -11.45
N ALA A 145 -9.42 -7.10 -11.24
CA ALA A 145 -10.14 -8.27 -11.76
C ALA A 145 -11.58 -8.34 -11.23
N LEU A 146 -11.79 -8.09 -9.93
CA LEU A 146 -13.12 -8.06 -9.32
C LEU A 146 -13.96 -6.90 -9.87
N LYS A 147 -13.36 -5.73 -10.09
CA LYS A 147 -14.08 -4.58 -10.66
C LYS A 147 -14.53 -4.85 -12.09
N ASP A 148 -13.65 -5.42 -12.91
CA ASP A 148 -13.93 -5.76 -14.32
C ASP A 148 -15.07 -6.79 -14.42
N GLU A 149 -15.13 -7.73 -13.46
CA GLU A 149 -16.22 -8.70 -13.33
C GLU A 149 -17.50 -8.14 -12.67
N GLY A 150 -17.54 -6.84 -12.37
CA GLY A 150 -18.72 -6.15 -11.80
C GLY A 150 -18.99 -6.49 -10.34
N PHE A 151 -17.98 -6.86 -9.55
CA PHE A 151 -18.12 -6.97 -8.10
C PHE A 151 -18.17 -5.58 -7.44
N PRO A 152 -18.85 -5.45 -6.29
CA PRO A 152 -18.89 -4.20 -5.56
C PRO A 152 -17.60 -4.01 -4.77
N VAL A 153 -16.56 -3.55 -5.47
CA VAL A 153 -15.26 -3.18 -4.91
C VAL A 153 -14.92 -1.73 -5.30
N PRO A 154 -14.00 -1.04 -4.60
CA PRO A 154 -13.49 0.24 -5.04
C PRO A 154 -12.96 0.16 -6.48
N THR A 155 -13.12 1.24 -7.24
CA THR A 155 -12.50 1.34 -8.56
C THR A 155 -10.99 1.55 -8.37
N PRO A 156 -10.13 0.64 -8.84
CA PRO A 156 -8.68 0.83 -8.76
C PRO A 156 -8.24 1.91 -9.76
N VAL A 157 -7.41 2.84 -9.32
CA VAL A 157 -6.92 3.96 -10.15
C VAL A 157 -5.47 3.75 -10.57
N ASP A 158 -4.57 3.57 -9.60
CA ASP A 158 -3.15 3.34 -9.88
C ASP A 158 -2.46 2.62 -8.72
N GLN A 159 -1.30 2.05 -8.99
CA GLN A 159 -0.46 1.34 -8.04
C GLN A 159 0.98 1.79 -8.21
N ASN A 160 1.65 2.06 -7.09
CA ASN A 160 3.09 2.26 -7.10
C ASN A 160 3.74 1.75 -5.82
N ARG A 161 4.78 0.92 -5.94
CA ARG A 161 5.49 0.34 -4.79
C ARG A 161 4.52 -0.34 -3.82
N HIS A 162 4.36 0.17 -2.61
CA HIS A 162 3.46 -0.31 -1.56
C HIS A 162 2.21 0.56 -1.41
N VAL A 163 1.89 1.37 -2.43
CA VAL A 163 0.75 2.30 -2.43
C VAL A 163 -0.25 1.88 -3.49
N VAL A 164 -1.53 1.90 -3.12
CA VAL A 164 -2.67 1.72 -4.01
C VAL A 164 -3.55 2.96 -3.94
N VAL A 165 -3.93 3.49 -5.10
CA VAL A 165 -4.91 4.57 -5.26
C VAL A 165 -6.19 3.96 -5.80
N MET A 166 -7.32 4.27 -5.15
CA MET A 166 -8.64 3.74 -5.48
C MET A 166 -9.72 4.80 -5.27
N SER A 167 -10.92 4.57 -5.80
CA SER A 167 -12.08 5.45 -5.56
C SER A 167 -12.35 5.60 -4.07
N PHE A 168 -12.64 6.82 -3.63
CA PHE A 168 -13.12 7.04 -2.28
C PHE A 168 -14.54 6.49 -2.12
N LEU A 169 -14.79 5.76 -1.03
CA LEU A 169 -16.12 5.24 -0.70
C LEU A 169 -16.82 6.19 0.27
N HIS A 170 -17.98 6.71 -0.12
CA HIS A 170 -18.88 7.47 0.76
C HIS A 170 -19.71 6.51 1.63
N ALA A 171 -19.00 5.68 2.40
CA ALA A 171 -19.56 4.58 3.18
C ALA A 171 -18.84 4.49 4.53
N VAL A 172 -19.44 3.77 5.48
CA VAL A 172 -18.83 3.47 6.78
C VAL A 172 -18.53 1.98 6.91
N PRO A 173 -17.51 1.58 7.67
CA PRO A 173 -17.28 0.17 7.97
C PRO A 173 -18.50 -0.45 8.66
N LEU A 174 -18.86 -1.68 8.29
CA LEU A 174 -20.01 -2.39 8.84
C LEU A 174 -19.94 -2.49 10.37
N PHE A 175 -18.75 -2.70 10.94
CA PHE A 175 -18.56 -2.79 12.40
C PHE A 175 -18.91 -1.51 13.18
N HIS A 176 -18.98 -0.35 12.52
CA HIS A 176 -19.40 0.91 13.15
C HIS A 176 -20.92 1.05 13.23
N LEU A 177 -21.69 0.25 12.49
CA LEU A 177 -23.15 0.35 12.49
C LEU A 177 -23.75 -0.31 13.73
N ARG A 178 -24.63 0.42 14.41
CA ARG A 178 -25.39 -0.10 15.57
C ARG A 178 -26.65 -0.86 15.16
N SER A 179 -27.22 -0.51 14.02
CA SER A 179 -28.42 -1.13 13.47
C SER A 179 -28.43 -0.99 11.95
N LEU A 180 -29.12 -1.93 11.31
CA LEU A 180 -29.46 -1.91 9.89
C LEU A 180 -30.98 -1.76 9.77
N GLN A 181 -31.42 -0.97 8.79
CA GLN A 181 -32.82 -0.84 8.41
C GLN A 181 -33.35 -2.15 7.82
N HIS A 182 -32.54 -2.84 7.01
CA HIS A 182 -32.90 -4.09 6.36
C HIS A 182 -31.86 -5.21 6.57
N PRO A 183 -31.68 -5.72 7.81
CA PRO A 183 -30.65 -6.71 8.12
C PRO A 183 -30.72 -7.98 7.24
N HIS A 184 -31.94 -8.48 6.96
CA HIS A 184 -32.15 -9.67 6.13
C HIS A 184 -31.68 -9.45 4.68
N GLN A 185 -31.92 -8.26 4.11
CA GLN A 185 -31.48 -7.94 2.76
C GLN A 185 -29.96 -7.82 2.69
N VAL A 186 -29.35 -7.21 3.70
CA VAL A 186 -27.88 -7.11 3.80
C VAL A 186 -27.25 -8.50 3.90
N LEU A 187 -27.76 -9.37 4.77
CA LEU A 187 -27.28 -10.74 4.89
C LEU A 187 -27.40 -11.49 3.56
N GLU A 188 -28.54 -11.39 2.88
CA GLU A 188 -28.74 -12.02 1.58
C GLU A 188 -27.73 -11.51 0.53
N ARG A 189 -27.49 -10.18 0.47
CA ARG A 189 -26.48 -9.58 -0.41
C ARG A 189 -25.08 -10.13 -0.11
N LEU A 190 -24.69 -10.23 1.16
CA LEU A 190 -23.40 -10.78 1.59
C LEU A 190 -23.25 -12.26 1.20
N MET A 191 -24.27 -13.08 1.43
CA MET A 191 -24.25 -14.50 1.05
C MET A 191 -24.16 -14.67 -0.46
N ARG A 192 -24.92 -13.89 -1.24
CA ARG A 192 -24.82 -13.87 -2.70
C ARG A 192 -23.42 -13.45 -3.17
N LEU A 193 -22.80 -12.47 -2.51
CA LEU A 193 -21.44 -12.02 -2.81
C LEU A 193 -20.41 -13.13 -2.58
N LEU A 194 -20.49 -13.84 -1.45
CA LEU A 194 -19.64 -15.00 -1.16
C LEU A 194 -19.76 -16.11 -2.20
N VAL A 195 -21.00 -16.47 -2.58
CA VAL A 195 -21.24 -17.46 -3.64
C VAL A 195 -20.68 -16.99 -4.97
N ARG A 196 -20.83 -15.70 -5.30
CA ARG A 196 -20.29 -15.12 -6.54
C ARG A 196 -18.76 -15.16 -6.57
N LEU A 197 -18.10 -14.84 -5.46
CA LEU A 197 -16.64 -14.96 -5.31
C LEU A 197 -16.19 -16.42 -5.52
N ALA A 198 -16.86 -17.36 -4.86
CA ALA A 198 -16.54 -18.79 -4.99
C ALA A 198 -16.71 -19.30 -6.44
N ARG A 199 -17.76 -18.85 -7.15
CA ARG A 199 -17.98 -19.17 -8.57
C ARG A 199 -16.90 -18.60 -9.48
N ALA A 200 -16.29 -17.48 -9.10
CA ALA A 200 -15.13 -16.90 -9.78
C ALA A 200 -13.79 -17.56 -9.37
N GLY A 201 -13.83 -18.60 -8.54
CA GLY A 201 -12.62 -19.30 -8.05
C GLY A 201 -11.86 -18.52 -6.96
N ILE A 202 -12.50 -17.53 -6.32
CA ILE A 202 -11.88 -16.66 -5.32
C ILE A 202 -12.49 -16.91 -3.95
N VAL A 203 -11.63 -17.06 -2.94
CA VAL A 203 -12.01 -17.04 -1.52
C VAL A 203 -11.29 -15.86 -0.87
N HIS A 204 -12.03 -14.91 -0.30
CA HIS A 204 -11.47 -13.66 0.25
C HIS A 204 -10.48 -13.90 1.39
N GLY A 205 -10.65 -14.99 2.15
CA GLY A 205 -9.77 -15.37 3.28
C GLY A 205 -9.95 -14.53 4.54
N ASP A 206 -10.47 -13.31 4.44
CA ASP A 206 -10.74 -12.41 5.57
C ASP A 206 -12.07 -11.66 5.40
N PHE A 207 -13.16 -12.37 5.12
CA PHE A 207 -14.48 -11.76 4.90
C PHE A 207 -15.16 -11.47 6.25
N ASN A 208 -15.02 -10.25 6.76
CA ASN A 208 -15.51 -9.83 8.07
C ASN A 208 -16.05 -8.39 8.05
N GLU A 209 -16.60 -7.93 9.17
CA GLU A 209 -17.21 -6.60 9.35
C GLU A 209 -16.24 -5.41 9.24
N PHE A 210 -14.93 -5.65 9.26
CA PHE A 210 -13.90 -4.63 9.06
C PHE A 210 -13.55 -4.43 7.58
N ASN A 211 -13.79 -5.44 6.73
CA ASN A 211 -13.53 -5.42 5.29
C ASN A 211 -14.80 -5.19 4.45
N LEU A 212 -15.89 -4.77 5.10
CA LEU A 212 -17.17 -4.45 4.46
C LEU A 212 -17.55 -3.01 4.76
N MET A 213 -17.80 -2.25 3.70
CA MET A 213 -18.25 -0.87 3.76
C MET A 213 -19.73 -0.79 3.35
N VAL A 214 -20.50 0.02 4.08
CA VAL A 214 -21.94 0.18 3.90
C VAL A 214 -22.28 1.65 3.68
N ASP A 215 -23.02 1.96 2.62
CA ASP A 215 -23.52 3.30 2.34
C ASP A 215 -24.91 3.55 2.94
N GLY A 216 -25.47 4.75 2.70
CA GLY A 216 -26.79 5.13 3.21
C GLY A 216 -27.97 4.30 2.66
N ASP A 217 -27.77 3.60 1.55
CA ASP A 217 -28.77 2.71 0.92
C ASP A 217 -28.55 1.22 1.31
N GLU A 218 -27.69 0.98 2.31
CA GLU A 218 -27.25 -0.34 2.73
C GLU A 218 -26.62 -1.18 1.60
N LYS A 219 -26.02 -0.53 0.60
CA LYS A 219 -25.22 -1.22 -0.42
C LYS A 219 -23.85 -1.54 0.15
N ILE A 220 -23.43 -2.77 -0.08
CA ILE A 220 -22.18 -3.31 0.44
C ILE A 220 -21.09 -3.16 -0.59
N THR A 221 -19.94 -2.66 -0.17
CA THR A 221 -18.68 -2.67 -0.92
C THR A 221 -17.62 -3.45 -0.14
N LEU A 222 -16.96 -4.40 -0.80
CA LEU A 222 -15.87 -5.21 -0.26
C LEU A 222 -14.52 -4.47 -0.45
N ILE A 223 -13.70 -4.39 0.61
CA ILE A 223 -12.40 -3.69 0.61
C ILE A 223 -11.22 -4.59 1.01
#